data_AF-A0A8H2HWE1-F1
#
_entry.id   AF-A0A8H2HWE1-F1
#
_cell.length_a   1.000
_cell.length_b   1.000
_cell.length_c   1.000
_cell.angle_alpha   90.00
_cell.angle_beta   90.00
_cell.angle_gamma   90.00
#
_symmetry.space_group_name_H-M   'P 1'
#
loop_
_entity.id
_entity.type
_entity.pdbx_description
1 polymer ?
#
loop_
_entity_poly.entity_id
_entity_poly.type
_entity_poly.pdbx_seq_one_letter_code
_entity_poly.pdbx_strand_id
1 'polypeptide(L)'
;MILRQFCTARTASRALSISSHARSTITMPLRARIGVNAMAQTSRSQSTDATATAPAEPENTEDDVLFDSIKGVRTITLNRPQKLNALSASMAGKILPRLLEWQKSQMANVVVIKGTGDRAFCAGGDVAVLAEQNRMGPAGQQASIDYFALEYKLDNLIAKYTKPYVAFMDGITMGGGVGLSLHGHFRIATERTLFSMPETTIGFFPDVGASFFLPRLDGYLGTYLALTSERLKGVQAYWAGVATHYIHSSNLQDLQDRLAELEFNDHDDLQWRLEHINSTIEEYTTGLPHNEPFKLAGETREAIDRCFRYNTIDEIMQALRDEDSEWANRTINTLRSRSPIALRVTLLEMRYGAAWTINTAFMREFHMARKFMNHGLHPDFVEGVEKQLAKPIEGFKQPPVWRPASIEESTDAMALKYLEIEDGAPALDLVTVHRETDFSNYPHAWLGLPSEDAVKLMLGKGERKTAGELEKAILKQWDDKLGVKEKLKDIFQRKIKEGADGIVEWKVEA
;
A
#
# COMPACT_ATOMS: atom_id res chain seq x y z
N MET A 1 -16.54 19.51 -62.68
CA MET A 1 -16.63 20.99 -62.76
C MET A 1 -15.87 21.59 -61.59
N ILE A 2 -14.70 22.16 -61.90
CA ILE A 2 -14.08 23.39 -61.32
C ILE A 2 -13.86 23.41 -59.78
N LEU A 3 -12.67 23.01 -59.28
CA LEU A 3 -11.44 23.80 -58.97
C LEU A 3 -11.50 24.48 -57.57
N ARG A 4 -10.75 24.08 -56.53
CA ARG A 4 -9.29 24.26 -56.22
C ARG A 4 -8.77 25.71 -56.29
N GLN A 5 -8.31 26.24 -55.14
CA GLN A 5 -7.14 27.12 -54.88
C GLN A 5 -7.14 27.45 -53.36
N PHE A 6 -6.16 27.15 -52.49
CA PHE A 6 -4.70 27.41 -52.41
C PHE A 6 -4.28 28.88 -52.51
N CYS A 7 -3.80 29.44 -51.38
CA CYS A 7 -2.63 30.34 -51.22
C CYS A 7 -2.45 30.65 -49.71
N THR A 8 -1.46 30.10 -49.00
CA THR A 8 -0.04 30.52 -48.83
C THR A 8 0.22 31.70 -47.88
N ALA A 9 0.78 31.32 -46.71
CA ALA A 9 1.84 31.92 -45.91
C ALA A 9 2.27 33.40 -46.12
N ARG A 10 2.44 34.10 -44.98
CA ARG A 10 3.67 34.86 -44.71
C ARG A 10 3.89 35.10 -43.21
N THR A 11 5.08 34.69 -42.79
CA THR A 11 5.79 34.99 -41.55
C THR A 11 6.21 36.46 -41.48
N ALA A 12 6.21 37.05 -40.27
CA ALA A 12 7.22 38.00 -39.83
C ALA A 12 7.18 38.17 -38.30
N SER A 13 8.38 38.20 -37.73
CA SER A 13 8.72 38.25 -36.31
C SER A 13 9.23 39.65 -35.93
N ARG A 14 9.41 39.88 -34.61
CA ARG A 14 10.05 41.01 -33.89
C ARG A 14 9.22 42.29 -33.69
N ALA A 15 9.33 43.04 -32.60
CA ALA A 15 9.97 42.86 -31.28
C ALA A 15 9.49 44.02 -30.36
N LEU A 16 9.52 43.76 -29.05
CA LEU A 16 9.84 44.67 -27.93
C LEU A 16 9.41 46.15 -27.99
N SER A 17 8.58 46.57 -27.03
CA SER A 17 8.75 47.87 -26.38
C SER A 17 8.57 47.78 -24.87
N ILE A 18 9.63 48.20 -24.17
CA ILE A 18 9.73 48.46 -22.75
C ILE A 18 8.86 49.67 -22.40
N SER A 19 8.10 49.62 -21.31
CA SER A 19 7.92 50.81 -20.49
C SER A 19 7.87 50.45 -19.01
N SER A 20 8.89 50.97 -18.33
CA SER A 20 8.98 51.18 -16.89
C SER A 20 7.83 52.02 -16.36
N HIS A 21 7.49 51.86 -15.09
CA HIS A 21 7.13 52.84 -14.04
C HIS A 21 6.53 51.99 -12.91
N ALA A 22 6.69 52.20 -11.62
CA ALA A 22 7.54 53.01 -10.76
C ALA A 22 7.11 52.55 -9.34
N ARG A 23 8.06 52.39 -8.42
CA ARG A 23 7.82 51.95 -7.04
C ARG A 23 6.88 52.92 -6.32
N SER A 24 5.91 52.39 -5.58
CA SER A 24 5.29 53.10 -4.46
C SER A 24 5.34 52.24 -3.21
N THR A 25 6.18 52.69 -2.29
CA THR A 25 6.35 52.19 -0.93
C THR A 25 5.17 52.65 -0.06
N ILE A 26 4.40 51.71 0.48
CA ILE A 26 3.45 52.01 1.55
C ILE A 26 4.11 51.68 2.89
N THR A 27 4.41 52.74 3.61
CA THR A 27 4.88 52.81 4.99
C THR A 27 3.79 52.35 5.97
N MET A 28 4.10 51.39 6.84
CA MET A 28 3.31 51.10 8.05
C MET A 28 3.69 52.09 9.16
N PRO A 29 2.73 52.65 9.93
CA PRO A 29 3.05 53.47 11.08
C PRO A 29 3.37 52.59 12.30
N LEU A 30 4.48 52.93 12.97
CA LEU A 30 4.82 52.48 14.32
C LEU A 30 3.65 52.76 15.29
N ARG A 31 3.28 51.75 16.10
CA ARG A 31 2.47 51.96 17.30
C ARG A 31 3.27 51.62 18.55
N ALA A 32 3.16 52.53 19.50
CA ALA A 32 4.06 52.76 20.62
C ALA A 32 4.02 51.69 21.71
N ARG A 33 5.18 51.49 22.33
CA ARG A 33 5.36 50.89 23.65
C ARG A 33 4.66 51.75 24.71
N ILE A 34 3.83 51.12 25.54
CA ILE A 34 3.46 51.63 26.87
C ILE A 34 3.89 50.56 27.86
N GLY A 35 4.89 50.90 28.67
CA GLY A 35 5.24 50.15 29.87
C GLY A 35 4.53 50.78 31.08
N VAL A 36 4.09 49.95 32.02
CA VAL A 36 3.83 50.35 33.41
C VAL A 36 4.37 49.25 34.32
N ASN A 37 4.97 49.71 35.42
CA ASN A 37 5.88 49.03 36.33
C ASN A 37 5.29 47.90 37.18
N ALA A 38 6.19 46.94 37.44
CA ALA A 38 6.52 46.28 38.71
C ALA A 38 5.51 46.29 39.88
N MET A 39 5.18 45.08 40.34
CA MET A 39 5.27 44.74 41.76
C MET A 39 5.88 43.35 41.92
N ALA A 40 7.01 43.33 42.63
CA ALA A 40 7.66 42.13 43.13
C ALA A 40 6.89 41.63 44.36
N GLN A 41 6.55 40.34 44.38
CA GLN A 41 6.36 39.61 45.63
C GLN A 41 7.15 38.31 45.59
N THR A 42 8.10 38.25 46.50
CA THR A 42 8.89 37.08 46.87
C THR A 42 8.03 36.10 47.65
N SER A 43 7.95 34.86 47.18
CA SER A 43 7.69 33.71 48.05
C SER A 43 8.57 32.53 47.63
N ARG A 44 9.56 32.23 48.46
CA ARG A 44 10.22 30.91 48.51
C ARG A 44 9.40 30.03 49.43
N SER A 45 9.01 28.83 48.99
CA SER A 45 9.26 27.60 49.75
C SER A 45 8.72 26.35 49.04
N GLN A 46 9.65 25.41 48.91
CA GLN A 46 9.51 23.96 49.06
C GLN A 46 9.09 23.10 47.86
N SER A 47 10.05 22.23 47.55
CA SER A 47 10.04 21.02 46.73
C SER A 47 9.08 19.96 47.25
N THR A 48 8.38 19.32 46.33
CA THR A 48 8.04 17.90 46.43
C THR A 48 8.34 17.24 45.08
N ASP A 49 9.14 16.19 45.14
CA ASP A 49 9.57 15.35 44.02
C ASP A 49 8.41 14.56 43.39
N ALA A 50 8.61 14.28 42.10
CA ALA A 50 8.08 13.17 41.32
C ALA A 50 6.54 13.07 41.12
N THR A 51 6.01 13.97 40.29
CA THR A 51 4.87 13.63 39.44
C THR A 51 5.32 12.74 38.28
N ALA A 52 4.70 11.57 38.19
CA ALA A 52 4.80 10.66 37.05
C ALA A 52 4.78 11.43 35.72
N THR A 53 5.82 11.24 34.91
CA THR A 53 5.86 11.69 33.53
C THR A 53 4.69 11.05 32.79
N ALA A 54 3.71 11.87 32.41
CA ALA A 54 2.75 11.51 31.38
C ALA A 54 3.52 11.04 30.12
N PRO A 55 3.02 10.05 29.38
CA PRO A 55 3.64 9.65 28.13
C PRO A 55 3.76 10.88 27.22
N ALA A 56 4.94 11.04 26.60
CA ALA A 56 5.19 12.12 25.67
C ALA A 56 4.11 12.07 24.58
N GLU A 57 3.35 13.16 24.42
CA GLU A 57 2.43 13.25 23.29
C GLU A 57 3.23 13.10 21.98
N PRO A 58 2.70 12.37 20.99
CA PRO A 58 3.36 12.24 19.71
C PRO A 58 3.68 13.62 19.15
N GLU A 59 4.87 13.79 18.56
CA GLU A 59 5.32 15.04 17.95
C GLU A 59 4.26 15.51 16.92
N ASN A 60 3.40 16.43 17.33
CA ASN A 60 2.26 16.87 16.54
C ASN A 60 2.71 17.99 15.61
N THR A 61 3.16 17.62 14.40
CA THR A 61 3.56 18.59 13.38
C THR A 61 2.32 19.13 12.68
N GLU A 62 1.97 20.40 12.87
CA GLU A 62 0.66 20.98 12.45
C GLU A 62 0.25 20.60 11.01
N ASP A 63 1.17 20.67 10.04
CA ASP A 63 0.88 20.54 8.61
C ASP A 63 1.30 19.21 7.95
N ASP A 64 1.50 18.12 8.69
CA ASP A 64 1.92 16.83 8.11
C ASP A 64 0.82 16.07 7.33
N VAL A 65 -0.44 16.45 7.51
CA VAL A 65 -1.60 16.00 6.73
C VAL A 65 -2.48 17.21 6.42
N LEU A 66 -2.79 17.41 5.15
CA LEU A 66 -3.72 18.46 4.69
C LEU A 66 -5.07 17.83 4.35
N PHE A 67 -6.14 18.43 4.86
CA PHE A 67 -7.51 18.03 4.56
C PHE A 67 -8.19 19.08 3.69
N ASP A 68 -8.89 18.64 2.65
CA ASP A 68 -9.65 19.53 1.76
C ASP A 68 -11.05 18.96 1.49
N SER A 69 -11.99 19.85 1.17
CA SER A 69 -13.40 19.51 0.95
C SER A 69 -13.94 20.28 -0.25
N ILE A 70 -14.01 19.61 -1.40
CA ILE A 70 -14.53 20.19 -2.64
C ILE A 70 -15.77 19.41 -3.04
N LYS A 71 -16.93 20.07 -3.03
CA LYS A 71 -18.24 19.46 -3.35
C LYS A 71 -18.42 18.12 -2.60
N GLY A 72 -18.61 17.01 -3.31
CA GLY A 72 -18.77 15.67 -2.74
C GLY A 72 -17.46 14.99 -2.30
N VAL A 73 -16.29 15.49 -2.73
CA VAL A 73 -15.00 14.87 -2.40
C VAL A 73 -14.45 15.40 -1.08
N ARG A 74 -13.86 14.48 -0.31
CA ARG A 74 -13.03 14.78 0.86
C ARG A 74 -11.63 14.27 0.60
N THR A 75 -10.64 15.15 0.66
CA THR A 75 -9.26 14.80 0.29
C THR A 75 -8.36 14.76 1.50
N ILE A 76 -7.55 13.71 1.59
CA ILE A 76 -6.45 13.54 2.53
C ILE A 76 -5.16 13.67 1.71
N THR A 77 -4.33 14.65 2.04
CA THR A 77 -3.03 14.84 1.38
C THR A 77 -1.90 14.66 2.38
N LEU A 78 -1.08 13.63 2.19
CA LEU A 78 0.10 13.36 3.02
C LEU A 78 1.20 14.38 2.69
N ASN A 79 1.64 15.16 3.67
CA ASN A 79 2.44 16.37 3.46
C ASN A 79 3.80 16.32 4.19
N ARG A 80 4.59 15.28 3.89
CA ARG A 80 5.98 15.15 4.36
C ARG A 80 6.90 14.74 3.19
N PRO A 81 6.93 15.49 2.06
CA PRO A 81 7.63 15.07 0.84
C PRO A 81 9.15 14.87 1.05
N GLN A 82 9.75 15.60 2.00
CA GLN A 82 11.14 15.45 2.44
C GLN A 82 11.46 14.09 3.08
N LYS A 83 10.45 13.43 3.64
CA LYS A 83 10.50 12.07 4.21
C LYS A 83 9.71 11.07 3.35
N LEU A 84 9.51 11.37 2.06
CA LEU A 84 8.74 10.52 1.14
C LEU A 84 7.33 10.17 1.67
N ASN A 85 6.70 11.12 2.37
CA ASN A 85 5.38 10.98 2.97
C ASN A 85 5.26 9.79 3.93
N ALA A 86 6.35 9.38 4.60
CA ALA A 86 6.32 8.31 5.57
C ALA A 86 5.29 8.58 6.69
N LEU A 87 4.46 7.58 7.00
CA LEU A 87 3.37 7.68 7.96
C LEU A 87 3.90 7.78 9.40
N SER A 88 3.49 8.83 10.11
CA SER A 88 3.84 9.03 11.53
C SER A 88 2.62 8.80 12.42
N ALA A 89 2.85 8.65 13.74
CA ALA A 89 1.78 8.61 14.72
C ALA A 89 0.88 9.87 14.67
N SER A 90 1.46 11.05 14.43
CA SER A 90 0.69 12.30 14.30
C SER A 90 -0.23 12.27 13.08
N MET A 91 0.28 11.83 11.91
CA MET A 91 -0.53 11.70 10.70
C MET A 91 -1.66 10.71 10.89
N ALA A 92 -1.38 9.50 11.39
CA ALA A 92 -2.41 8.48 11.64
C ALA A 92 -3.46 8.98 12.66
N GLY A 93 -3.01 9.67 13.71
CA GLY A 93 -3.86 10.29 14.73
C GLY A 93 -4.74 11.43 14.22
N LYS A 94 -4.39 12.05 13.09
CA LYS A 94 -5.23 13.05 12.40
C LYS A 94 -6.18 12.42 11.39
N ILE A 95 -5.73 11.41 10.65
CA ILE A 95 -6.51 10.77 9.59
C ILE A 95 -7.67 9.95 10.18
N LEU A 96 -7.40 9.12 11.19
CA LEU A 96 -8.39 8.23 11.78
C LEU A 96 -9.66 8.96 12.27
N PRO A 97 -9.58 10.00 13.12
CA PRO A 97 -10.79 10.71 13.55
C PRO A 97 -11.48 11.45 12.40
N ARG A 98 -10.72 11.91 11.39
CA ARG A 98 -11.30 12.59 10.23
C ARG A 98 -12.11 11.64 9.34
N LEU A 99 -11.63 10.42 9.13
CA LEU A 99 -12.39 9.37 8.43
C LEU A 99 -13.68 9.03 9.19
N LEU A 100 -13.63 8.91 10.52
CA LEU A 100 -14.83 8.66 11.33
C LEU A 100 -15.85 9.80 11.27
N GLU A 101 -15.39 11.04 11.18
CA GLU A 101 -16.25 12.20 10.97
C GLU A 101 -16.90 12.17 9.59
N TRP A 102 -16.11 11.99 8.53
CA TRP A 102 -16.62 11.96 7.16
C TRP A 102 -17.53 10.79 6.90
N GLN A 103 -17.34 9.65 7.56
CA GLN A 103 -18.25 8.51 7.49
C GLN A 103 -19.69 8.89 7.90
N LYS A 104 -19.86 9.81 8.84
CA LYS A 104 -21.16 10.29 9.32
C LYS A 104 -21.74 11.41 8.45
N SER A 105 -20.92 12.07 7.64
CA SER A 105 -21.31 13.21 6.82
C SER A 105 -22.02 12.76 5.53
N GLN A 106 -23.25 13.21 5.33
CA GLN A 106 -23.99 13.02 4.06
C GLN A 106 -23.33 13.73 2.89
N MET A 107 -22.67 14.87 3.15
CA MET A 107 -21.96 15.64 2.11
C MET A 107 -20.63 15.02 1.65
N ALA A 108 -20.15 13.97 2.34
CA ALA A 108 -18.91 13.29 1.98
C ALA A 108 -19.26 12.08 1.09
N ASN A 109 -19.21 12.27 -0.22
CA ASN A 109 -19.57 11.24 -1.20
C ASN A 109 -18.42 10.28 -1.48
N VAL A 110 -17.20 10.81 -1.60
CA VAL A 110 -15.99 10.06 -1.93
C VAL A 110 -14.84 10.59 -1.10
N VAL A 111 -14.04 9.68 -0.54
CA VAL A 111 -12.75 10.02 0.08
C VAL A 111 -11.63 9.75 -0.92
N VAL A 112 -10.73 10.72 -1.10
CA VAL A 112 -9.52 10.59 -1.90
C VAL A 112 -8.31 10.75 -0.99
N ILE A 113 -7.37 9.82 -1.05
CA ILE A 113 -6.06 9.97 -0.41
C ILE A 113 -4.96 10.11 -1.47
N LYS A 114 -4.04 11.05 -1.26
CA LYS A 114 -2.89 11.31 -2.14
C LYS A 114 -1.67 11.80 -1.35
N GLY A 115 -0.49 11.75 -1.96
CA GLY A 115 0.75 12.31 -1.42
C GLY A 115 1.07 13.67 -2.05
N THR A 116 1.77 14.53 -1.31
CA THR A 116 2.41 15.71 -1.90
C THR A 116 3.72 15.35 -2.60
N GLY A 117 4.12 16.18 -3.58
CA GLY A 117 5.30 15.96 -4.40
C GLY A 117 5.08 14.95 -5.52
N ASP A 118 6.14 14.63 -6.25
CA ASP A 118 6.14 13.79 -7.45
C ASP A 118 6.88 12.45 -7.27
N ARG A 119 7.41 12.20 -6.07
CA ARG A 119 8.27 11.03 -5.78
C ARG A 119 7.55 9.89 -5.04
N ALA A 120 6.66 10.21 -4.10
CA ALA A 120 6.08 9.22 -3.22
C ALA A 120 4.62 9.56 -2.88
N PHE A 121 3.77 8.54 -2.97
CA PHE A 121 2.48 8.58 -2.30
C PHE A 121 2.71 8.46 -0.79
N CYS A 122 3.30 7.35 -0.35
CA CYS A 122 3.74 7.07 1.02
C CYS A 122 4.75 5.92 1.00
N ALA A 123 5.96 6.15 1.53
CA ALA A 123 7.06 5.19 1.48
C ALA A 123 7.15 4.24 2.68
N GLY A 124 6.10 4.15 3.50
CA GLY A 124 6.03 3.28 4.68
C GLY A 124 5.80 4.06 5.97
N GLY A 125 5.77 3.35 7.11
CA GLY A 125 5.83 3.99 8.42
C GLY A 125 7.19 4.68 8.66
N ASP A 126 7.24 5.62 9.59
CA ASP A 126 8.48 6.30 10.01
C ASP A 126 9.35 5.36 10.89
N VAL A 127 9.79 4.23 10.32
CA VAL A 127 10.50 3.14 11.03
C VAL A 127 11.81 3.59 11.67
N ALA A 128 12.40 4.69 11.20
CA ALA A 128 13.56 5.32 11.82
C ALA A 128 13.26 5.74 13.27
N VAL A 129 12.07 6.31 13.50
CA VAL A 129 11.62 6.73 14.83
C VAL A 129 11.38 5.51 15.72
N LEU A 130 10.78 4.45 15.16
CA LEU A 130 10.53 3.20 15.89
C LEU A 130 11.83 2.51 16.32
N ALA A 131 12.84 2.47 15.44
CA ALA A 131 14.13 1.89 15.76
C ALA A 131 14.83 2.65 16.90
N GLU A 132 14.80 3.98 16.88
CA GLU A 132 15.33 4.82 17.96
C GLU A 132 14.56 4.60 19.28
N GLN A 133 13.23 4.57 19.23
CA GLN A 133 12.38 4.29 20.38
C GLN A 133 12.70 2.91 21.00
N ASN A 134 12.89 1.87 20.18
CA ASN A 134 13.20 0.53 20.67
C ASN A 134 14.53 0.44 21.43
N ARG A 135 15.47 1.38 21.20
CA ARG A 135 16.73 1.49 21.96
C ARG A 135 16.54 2.07 23.36
N MET A 136 15.46 2.81 23.60
CA MET A 136 15.16 3.46 24.88
C MET A 136 14.60 2.49 25.94
N GLY A 137 14.64 1.18 25.68
CA GLY A 137 14.16 0.15 26.60
C GLY A 137 12.63 0.00 26.58
N PRO A 138 12.03 -0.59 27.62
CA PRO A 138 10.62 -1.00 27.60
C PRO A 138 9.63 0.13 27.29
N ALA A 139 9.88 1.35 27.78
CA ALA A 139 8.99 2.49 27.53
C ALA A 139 8.99 2.92 26.05
N GLY A 140 10.16 2.92 25.39
CA GLY A 140 10.25 3.24 23.98
C GLY A 140 9.68 2.12 23.09
N GLN A 141 9.90 0.85 23.46
CA GLN A 141 9.26 -0.28 22.79
C GLN A 141 7.72 -0.19 22.87
N GLN A 142 7.18 0.24 24.03
CA GLN A 142 5.74 0.48 24.16
C GLN A 142 5.26 1.61 23.24
N ALA A 143 6.03 2.70 23.09
CA ALA A 143 5.68 3.77 22.15
C ALA A 143 5.62 3.27 20.69
N SER A 144 6.54 2.39 20.29
CA SER A 144 6.50 1.74 18.97
C SER A 144 5.26 0.85 18.81
N ILE A 145 4.88 0.11 19.87
CA ILE A 145 3.67 -0.72 19.89
C ILE A 145 2.42 0.15 19.76
N ASP A 146 2.37 1.30 20.43
CA ASP A 146 1.23 2.22 20.37
C ASP A 146 1.08 2.84 18.97
N TYR A 147 2.18 3.08 18.26
CA TYR A 147 2.16 3.46 16.85
C TYR A 147 1.49 2.40 15.98
N PHE A 148 1.91 1.13 16.06
CA PHE A 148 1.28 0.04 15.28
C PHE A 148 -0.19 -0.16 15.66
N ALA A 149 -0.55 0.00 16.93
CA ALA A 149 -1.95 -0.05 17.34
C ALA A 149 -2.79 1.02 16.64
N LEU A 150 -2.25 2.23 16.48
CA LEU A 150 -2.93 3.34 15.81
C LEU A 150 -2.99 3.13 14.28
N GLU A 151 -1.89 2.70 13.66
CA GLU A 151 -1.79 2.40 12.23
C GLU A 151 -2.78 1.28 11.84
N TYR A 152 -2.77 0.16 12.54
CA TYR A 152 -3.63 -0.98 12.18
C TYR A 152 -5.11 -0.69 12.44
N LYS A 153 -5.45 0.17 13.41
CA LYS A 153 -6.82 0.68 13.58
C LYS A 153 -7.26 1.52 12.38
N LEU A 154 -6.36 2.35 11.86
CA LEU A 154 -6.61 3.18 10.68
C LEU A 154 -6.79 2.30 9.43
N ASP A 155 -5.88 1.37 9.18
CA ASP A 155 -5.95 0.48 8.02
C ASP A 155 -7.19 -0.42 8.05
N ASN A 156 -7.55 -0.93 9.24
CA ASN A 156 -8.79 -1.69 9.43
C ASN A 156 -10.06 -0.85 9.20
N LEU A 157 -10.04 0.44 9.58
CA LEU A 157 -11.13 1.37 9.26
C LEU A 157 -11.24 1.58 7.74
N ILE A 158 -10.12 1.74 7.04
CA ILE A 158 -10.09 1.86 5.57
C ILE A 158 -10.65 0.60 4.91
N ALA A 159 -10.28 -0.58 5.40
CA ALA A 159 -10.75 -1.87 4.87
C ALA A 159 -12.27 -2.07 4.97
N LYS A 160 -12.89 -1.51 6.01
CA LYS A 160 -14.33 -1.62 6.29
C LYS A 160 -15.07 -0.30 6.04
N TYR A 161 -14.46 0.62 5.29
CA TYR A 161 -14.98 1.97 5.18
C TYR A 161 -16.31 1.98 4.44
N THR A 162 -17.34 2.62 4.99
CA THR A 162 -18.72 2.52 4.46
C THR A 162 -19.03 3.57 3.38
N LYS A 163 -17.99 4.22 2.85
CA LYS A 163 -18.08 5.19 1.76
C LYS A 163 -17.00 4.87 0.72
N PRO A 164 -17.22 5.23 -0.56
CA PRO A 164 -16.19 5.08 -1.57
C PRO A 164 -14.87 5.74 -1.15
N TYR A 165 -13.78 4.99 -1.31
CA TYR A 165 -12.42 5.38 -0.93
C TYR A 165 -11.49 5.14 -2.09
N VAL A 166 -10.76 6.18 -2.51
CA VAL A 166 -9.89 6.18 -3.68
C VAL A 166 -8.48 6.57 -3.25
N ALA A 167 -7.50 5.71 -3.53
CA ALA A 167 -6.10 5.99 -3.30
C ALA A 167 -5.38 6.26 -4.63
N PHE A 168 -4.76 7.43 -4.74
CA PHE A 168 -3.84 7.75 -5.84
C PHE A 168 -2.44 7.32 -5.44
N MET A 169 -2.01 6.14 -5.91
CA MET A 169 -0.69 5.57 -5.64
C MET A 169 0.40 6.19 -6.55
N ASP A 170 0.36 7.51 -6.75
CA ASP A 170 1.29 8.23 -7.62
C ASP A 170 2.66 8.38 -6.94
N GLY A 171 3.58 7.46 -7.29
CA GLY A 171 4.92 7.38 -6.71
C GLY A 171 5.14 6.15 -5.82
N ILE A 172 6.20 6.19 -5.02
CA ILE A 172 6.53 5.11 -4.06
C ILE A 172 5.35 4.84 -3.12
N THR A 173 4.97 3.56 -3.04
CA THR A 173 3.88 3.03 -2.20
C THR A 173 4.39 1.76 -1.51
N MET A 174 4.85 1.87 -0.27
CA MET A 174 5.49 0.77 0.48
C MET A 174 5.00 0.76 1.93
N GLY A 175 5.07 -0.38 2.63
CA GLY A 175 4.70 -0.53 4.05
C GLY A 175 3.36 0.13 4.40
N GLY A 176 3.34 1.04 5.38
CA GLY A 176 2.16 1.86 5.73
C GLY A 176 1.47 2.58 4.54
N GLY A 177 2.18 2.92 3.46
CA GLY A 177 1.53 3.42 2.24
C GLY A 177 0.66 2.39 1.53
N VAL A 178 1.03 1.11 1.62
CA VAL A 178 0.19 -0.01 1.20
C VAL A 178 -1.02 -0.14 2.11
N GLY A 179 -0.86 -0.03 3.44
CA GLY A 179 -1.98 -0.03 4.40
C GLY A 179 -3.05 1.03 4.09
N LEU A 180 -2.60 2.27 3.81
CA LEU A 180 -3.47 3.40 3.48
C LEU A 180 -4.18 3.31 2.12
N SER A 181 -3.77 2.39 1.25
CA SER A 181 -4.26 2.30 -0.13
C SER A 181 -4.96 0.99 -0.43
N LEU A 182 -4.32 -0.14 -0.12
CA LEU A 182 -4.69 -1.44 -0.65
C LEU A 182 -6.01 -1.99 -0.11
N HIS A 183 -6.37 -1.59 1.11
CA HIS A 183 -7.64 -1.92 1.70
C HIS A 183 -8.80 -1.08 1.15
N GLY A 184 -8.48 0.06 0.52
CA GLY A 184 -9.46 0.92 -0.13
C GLY A 184 -10.17 0.25 -1.31
N HIS A 185 -11.30 0.84 -1.69
CA HIS A 185 -12.09 0.36 -2.82
C HIS A 185 -11.34 0.50 -4.14
N PHE A 186 -10.86 1.72 -4.42
CA PHE A 186 -10.17 2.06 -5.65
C PHE A 186 -8.70 2.36 -5.38
N ARG A 187 -7.84 1.62 -6.06
CA ARG A 187 -6.39 1.69 -5.98
C ARG A 187 -5.89 2.07 -7.36
N ILE A 188 -5.53 3.32 -7.55
CA ILE A 188 -5.13 3.86 -8.85
C ILE A 188 -3.61 3.91 -8.91
N ALA A 189 -3.03 3.06 -9.75
CA ALA A 189 -1.63 3.14 -10.10
C ALA A 189 -1.40 4.13 -11.26
N THR A 190 -0.21 4.71 -11.31
CA THR A 190 0.28 5.57 -12.39
C THR A 190 1.58 5.02 -12.95
N GLU A 191 2.17 5.66 -13.96
CA GLU A 191 3.52 5.35 -14.43
C GLU A 191 4.61 5.53 -13.37
N ARG A 192 4.32 6.25 -12.28
CA ARG A 192 5.25 6.53 -11.17
C ARG A 192 5.10 5.57 -9.99
N THR A 193 4.02 4.80 -9.94
CA THR A 193 3.79 3.85 -8.84
C THR A 193 4.99 2.92 -8.69
N LEU A 194 5.47 2.76 -7.46
CA LEU A 194 6.45 1.74 -7.10
C LEU A 194 5.96 1.02 -5.85
N PHE A 195 5.28 -0.10 -6.07
CA PHE A 195 4.79 -0.96 -5.01
C PHE A 195 5.87 -1.93 -4.52
N SER A 196 5.98 -2.10 -3.21
CA SER A 196 6.81 -3.14 -2.58
C SER A 196 6.46 -3.30 -1.10
N MET A 197 6.70 -4.49 -0.55
CA MET A 197 6.70 -4.78 0.88
C MET A 197 8.16 -5.08 1.31
N PRO A 198 8.96 -4.03 1.65
CA PRO A 198 10.39 -4.16 1.95
C PRO A 198 10.72 -4.63 3.37
N GLU A 199 9.75 -5.07 4.16
CA GLU A 199 9.85 -5.31 5.60
C GLU A 199 10.89 -6.40 5.93
N THR A 200 10.99 -7.47 5.14
CA THR A 200 11.99 -8.53 5.35
C THR A 200 13.44 -8.04 5.15
N THR A 201 13.62 -6.91 4.45
CA THR A 201 14.93 -6.25 4.27
C THR A 201 15.40 -5.53 5.52
N ILE A 202 14.48 -5.10 6.38
CA ILE A 202 14.77 -4.37 7.62
C ILE A 202 14.57 -5.23 8.87
N GLY A 203 14.48 -6.55 8.72
CA GLY A 203 14.24 -7.45 9.84
C GLY A 203 12.83 -7.33 10.41
N PHE A 204 11.83 -7.06 9.57
CA PHE A 204 10.41 -7.02 9.94
C PHE A 204 9.59 -7.97 9.03
N PHE A 205 8.31 -8.15 9.32
CA PHE A 205 7.40 -8.92 8.47
C PHE A 205 6.44 -7.98 7.72
N PRO A 206 5.91 -8.35 6.54
CA PRO A 206 4.89 -7.58 5.85
C PRO A 206 3.64 -7.43 6.72
N ASP A 207 3.36 -6.21 7.17
CA ASP A 207 2.29 -5.88 8.09
C ASP A 207 1.12 -5.18 7.39
N VAL A 208 0.37 -4.33 8.10
CA VAL A 208 -0.72 -3.51 7.57
C VAL A 208 -1.75 -4.30 6.75
N GLY A 209 -2.13 -5.48 7.25
CA GLY A 209 -3.08 -6.39 6.62
C GLY A 209 -2.49 -7.21 5.46
N ALA A 210 -1.16 -7.25 5.28
CA ALA A 210 -0.49 -8.04 4.25
C ALA A 210 -0.71 -9.55 4.40
N SER A 211 -0.87 -10.05 5.64
CA SER A 211 -1.33 -11.42 5.88
C SER A 211 -2.69 -11.72 5.27
N PHE A 212 -3.52 -10.70 5.05
CA PHE A 212 -4.82 -10.84 4.41
C PHE A 212 -4.72 -10.70 2.88
N PHE A 213 -4.12 -9.64 2.36
CA PHE A 213 -4.20 -9.36 0.93
C PHE A 213 -3.21 -10.16 0.08
N LEU A 214 -1.98 -10.39 0.55
CA LEU A 214 -0.96 -11.07 -0.25
C LEU A 214 -1.37 -12.51 -0.58
N PRO A 215 -1.88 -13.33 0.38
CA PRO A 215 -2.33 -14.68 0.06
C PRO A 215 -3.53 -14.76 -0.90
N ARG A 216 -4.18 -13.62 -1.18
CA ARG A 216 -5.34 -13.52 -2.10
C ARG A 216 -4.95 -13.03 -3.50
N LEU A 217 -3.67 -12.74 -3.74
CA LEU A 217 -3.15 -12.58 -5.10
C LEU A 217 -3.09 -13.94 -5.79
N ASP A 218 -3.11 -13.95 -7.13
CA ASP A 218 -3.13 -15.18 -7.91
C ASP A 218 -1.97 -16.13 -7.53
N GLY A 219 -2.31 -17.41 -7.31
CA GLY A 219 -1.38 -18.48 -6.93
C GLY A 219 -0.46 -18.09 -5.75
N TYR A 220 0.85 -18.24 -5.93
CA TYR A 220 1.84 -17.91 -4.90
C TYR A 220 2.55 -16.57 -5.13
N LEU A 221 1.98 -15.69 -5.97
CA LEU A 221 2.54 -14.38 -6.25
C LEU A 221 2.72 -13.55 -4.98
N GLY A 222 1.72 -13.51 -4.11
CA GLY A 222 1.81 -12.76 -2.86
C GLY A 222 2.91 -13.27 -1.93
N THR A 223 3.10 -14.59 -1.82
CA THR A 223 4.20 -15.17 -1.03
C THR A 223 5.57 -14.77 -1.60
N TYR A 224 5.71 -14.78 -2.93
CA TYR A 224 6.93 -14.30 -3.59
C TYR A 224 7.21 -12.82 -3.29
N LEU A 225 6.20 -11.95 -3.44
CA LEU A 225 6.34 -10.52 -3.15
C LEU A 225 6.69 -10.26 -1.68
N ALA A 226 6.04 -10.97 -0.75
CA ALA A 226 6.27 -10.87 0.69
C ALA A 226 7.72 -11.20 1.08
N LEU A 227 8.24 -12.32 0.59
CA LEU A 227 9.55 -12.83 0.99
C LEU A 227 10.70 -12.10 0.29
N THR A 228 10.52 -11.72 -0.97
CA THR A 228 11.61 -11.14 -1.78
C THR A 228 11.66 -9.62 -1.71
N SER A 229 10.54 -8.97 -1.36
CA SER A 229 10.35 -7.52 -1.49
C SER A 229 10.53 -7.04 -2.94
N GLU A 230 10.12 -7.86 -3.91
CA GLU A 230 10.15 -7.48 -5.33
C GLU A 230 9.38 -6.18 -5.57
N ARG A 231 9.84 -5.38 -6.55
CA ARG A 231 9.29 -4.05 -6.81
C ARG A 231 8.43 -4.07 -8.05
N LEU A 232 7.15 -3.78 -7.88
CA LEU A 232 6.20 -3.64 -8.99
C LEU A 232 6.10 -2.17 -9.39
N LYS A 233 6.67 -1.83 -10.55
CA LYS A 233 6.63 -0.48 -11.09
C LYS A 233 5.44 -0.30 -12.04
N GLY A 234 4.70 0.79 -11.84
CA GLY A 234 3.62 1.25 -12.70
C GLY A 234 2.60 0.17 -13.05
N VAL A 235 2.47 -0.11 -14.34
CA VAL A 235 1.49 -1.09 -14.87
C VAL A 235 1.69 -2.51 -14.29
N GLN A 236 2.88 -2.85 -13.81
CA GLN A 236 3.12 -4.15 -13.19
C GLN A 236 2.30 -4.33 -11.89
N ALA A 237 2.09 -3.25 -11.13
CA ALA A 237 1.22 -3.29 -9.95
C ALA A 237 -0.26 -3.51 -10.33
N TYR A 238 -0.66 -2.99 -11.49
CA TYR A 238 -1.99 -3.23 -12.04
C TYR A 238 -2.20 -4.69 -12.47
N TRP A 239 -1.30 -5.24 -13.28
CA TRP A 239 -1.40 -6.63 -13.74
C TRP A 239 -1.25 -7.68 -12.63
N ALA A 240 -0.48 -7.36 -11.58
CA ALA A 240 -0.34 -8.20 -10.40
C ALA A 240 -1.60 -8.24 -9.51
N GLY A 241 -2.59 -7.35 -9.73
CA GLY A 241 -3.80 -7.26 -8.92
C GLY A 241 -3.68 -6.37 -7.67
N VAL A 242 -2.53 -5.71 -7.48
CA VAL A 242 -2.31 -4.72 -6.41
C VAL A 242 -3.16 -3.48 -6.67
N ALA A 243 -3.11 -2.94 -7.88
CA ALA A 243 -3.95 -1.82 -8.30
C ALA A 243 -5.24 -2.28 -8.99
N THR A 244 -6.33 -1.56 -8.78
CA THR A 244 -7.61 -1.77 -9.51
C THR A 244 -7.66 -1.08 -10.87
N HIS A 245 -6.91 0.00 -11.02
CA HIS A 245 -6.93 0.88 -12.18
C HIS A 245 -5.52 1.38 -12.47
N TYR A 246 -5.27 1.72 -13.73
CA TYR A 246 -4.03 2.33 -14.18
C TYR A 246 -4.33 3.59 -14.99
N ILE A 247 -3.92 4.74 -14.48
CA ILE A 247 -4.22 6.06 -15.04
C ILE A 247 -2.92 6.88 -15.07
N HIS A 248 -2.67 7.55 -16.19
CA HIS A 248 -1.49 8.40 -16.30
C HIS A 248 -1.56 9.56 -15.31
N SER A 249 -0.44 9.89 -14.65
CA SER A 249 -0.41 10.89 -13.56
C SER A 249 -0.98 12.25 -13.95
N SER A 250 -0.88 12.65 -15.23
CA SER A 250 -1.44 13.90 -15.75
C SER A 250 -2.94 14.03 -15.61
N ASN A 251 -3.67 12.91 -15.53
CA ASN A 251 -5.13 12.89 -15.52
C ASN A 251 -5.71 12.82 -14.10
N LEU A 252 -4.87 12.68 -13.07
CA LEU A 252 -5.35 12.48 -11.69
C LEU A 252 -6.12 13.69 -11.16
N GLN A 253 -5.71 14.91 -11.53
CA GLN A 253 -6.43 16.11 -11.10
C GLN A 253 -7.80 16.20 -11.78
N ASP A 254 -7.86 15.99 -13.10
CA ASP A 254 -9.13 16.01 -13.84
C ASP A 254 -10.08 14.91 -13.34
N LEU A 255 -9.54 13.73 -13.00
CA LEU A 255 -10.33 12.66 -12.37
C LEU A 255 -10.85 13.08 -11.00
N GLN A 256 -10.01 13.68 -10.15
CA GLN A 256 -10.45 14.15 -8.83
C GLN A 256 -11.56 15.20 -8.94
N ASP A 257 -11.44 16.12 -9.90
CA ASP A 257 -12.43 17.16 -10.16
C ASP A 257 -13.76 16.54 -10.63
N ARG A 258 -13.70 15.52 -11.49
CA ARG A 258 -14.87 14.76 -11.93
C ARG A 258 -15.53 13.98 -10.80
N LEU A 259 -14.75 13.34 -9.93
CA LEU A 259 -15.28 12.65 -8.73
C LEU A 259 -16.00 13.62 -7.80
N ALA A 260 -15.55 14.88 -7.71
CA ALA A 260 -16.18 15.93 -6.91
C ALA A 260 -17.57 16.33 -7.44
N GLU A 261 -17.83 16.11 -8.73
CA GLU A 261 -19.10 16.39 -9.40
C GLU A 261 -20.12 15.27 -9.26
N LEU A 262 -19.73 14.09 -8.76
CA LEU A 262 -20.67 13.00 -8.52
C LEU A 262 -21.57 13.32 -7.32
N GLU A 263 -22.87 13.27 -7.57
CA GLU A 263 -23.92 13.41 -6.57
C GLU A 263 -24.55 12.05 -6.29
N PHE A 264 -24.63 11.69 -5.02
CA PHE A 264 -25.30 10.47 -4.55
C PHE A 264 -26.37 10.85 -3.55
N ASN A 265 -27.51 10.19 -3.61
CA ASN A 265 -28.54 10.30 -2.58
C ASN A 265 -28.13 9.50 -1.34
N ASP A 266 -28.55 9.94 -0.16
CA ASP A 266 -28.18 9.30 1.11
C ASP A 266 -28.56 7.82 1.22
N HIS A 267 -29.59 7.39 0.51
CA HIS A 267 -30.11 6.02 0.51
C HIS A 267 -29.52 5.14 -0.60
N ASP A 268 -28.67 5.69 -1.47
CA ASP A 268 -28.00 4.90 -2.50
C ASP A 268 -27.06 3.88 -1.86
N ASP A 269 -27.25 2.62 -2.23
CA ASP A 269 -26.44 1.50 -1.75
C ASP A 269 -24.96 1.66 -2.11
N LEU A 270 -24.07 1.17 -1.24
CA LEU A 270 -22.63 1.28 -1.45
C LEU A 270 -22.21 0.62 -2.76
N GLN A 271 -22.74 -0.55 -3.11
CA GLN A 271 -22.39 -1.23 -4.35
C GLN A 271 -22.71 -0.36 -5.57
N TRP A 272 -23.91 0.24 -5.61
CA TRP A 272 -24.32 1.13 -6.69
C TRP A 272 -23.39 2.35 -6.83
N ARG A 273 -23.00 2.96 -5.70
CA ARG A 273 -22.03 4.07 -5.69
C ARG A 273 -20.67 3.63 -6.23
N LEU A 274 -20.20 2.44 -5.86
CA LEU A 274 -18.93 1.89 -6.36
C LEU A 274 -18.99 1.63 -7.86
N GLU A 275 -20.09 1.11 -8.40
CA GLU A 275 -20.28 0.92 -9.85
C GLU A 275 -20.17 2.25 -10.63
N HIS A 276 -20.81 3.30 -10.15
CA HIS A 276 -20.77 4.63 -10.80
C HIS A 276 -19.38 5.27 -10.75
N ILE A 277 -18.68 5.12 -9.61
CA ILE A 277 -17.31 5.61 -9.47
C ILE A 277 -16.36 4.79 -10.34
N ASN A 278 -16.55 3.47 -10.42
CA ASN A 278 -15.77 2.61 -11.31
C ASN A 278 -15.89 3.09 -12.76
N SER A 279 -17.11 3.23 -13.28
CA SER A 279 -17.33 3.74 -14.64
C SER A 279 -16.69 5.13 -14.85
N THR A 280 -16.80 6.02 -13.85
CA THR A 280 -16.17 7.34 -13.92
C THR A 280 -14.64 7.25 -13.98
N ILE A 281 -14.01 6.34 -13.23
CA ILE A 281 -12.56 6.15 -13.26
C ILE A 281 -12.10 5.58 -14.60
N GLU A 282 -12.86 4.65 -15.19
CA GLU A 282 -12.54 4.03 -16.48
C GLU A 282 -12.51 5.04 -17.64
N GLU A 283 -13.32 6.10 -17.58
CA GLU A 283 -13.33 7.21 -18.56
C GLU A 283 -11.98 7.93 -18.68
N TYR A 284 -11.13 7.86 -17.65
CA TYR A 284 -9.82 8.55 -17.58
C TYR A 284 -8.63 7.67 -17.97
N THR A 285 -8.88 6.42 -18.36
CA THR A 285 -7.84 5.51 -18.80
C THR A 285 -7.32 5.89 -20.20
N THR A 286 -6.00 5.92 -20.38
CA THR A 286 -5.35 6.37 -21.64
C THR A 286 -4.70 5.24 -22.44
N GLY A 287 -5.02 3.99 -22.11
CA GLY A 287 -4.33 2.81 -22.63
C GLY A 287 -3.11 2.39 -21.78
N LEU A 288 -2.69 1.14 -21.94
CA LEU A 288 -1.51 0.58 -21.28
C LEU A 288 -0.24 0.85 -22.10
N PRO A 289 0.94 0.93 -21.45
CA PRO A 289 2.21 1.05 -22.17
C PRO A 289 2.45 -0.17 -23.07
N HIS A 290 2.57 0.06 -24.38
CA HIS A 290 2.75 -0.98 -25.39
C HIS A 290 4.15 -1.62 -25.40
N ASN A 291 5.12 -0.95 -24.79
CA ASN A 291 6.53 -1.34 -24.76
C ASN A 291 6.94 -2.04 -23.45
N GLU A 292 6.02 -2.22 -22.51
CA GLU A 292 6.28 -2.91 -21.25
C GLU A 292 5.58 -4.27 -21.22
N PRO A 293 6.31 -5.40 -21.26
CA PRO A 293 5.68 -6.70 -21.09
C PRO A 293 5.23 -6.89 -19.63
N PHE A 294 4.20 -7.72 -19.42
CA PHE A 294 3.85 -8.18 -18.07
C PHE A 294 4.97 -9.10 -17.56
N LYS A 295 5.73 -8.63 -16.55
CA LYS A 295 7.00 -9.25 -16.13
C LYS A 295 6.81 -10.53 -15.32
N LEU A 296 5.82 -10.55 -14.43
CA LEU A 296 5.50 -11.70 -13.59
C LEU A 296 4.38 -12.52 -14.24
N ALA A 297 4.64 -12.95 -15.48
CA ALA A 297 3.75 -13.72 -16.34
C ALA A 297 4.49 -14.94 -16.93
N GLY A 298 3.77 -15.82 -17.63
CA GLY A 298 4.34 -16.94 -18.36
C GLY A 298 5.22 -17.85 -17.49
N GLU A 299 6.39 -18.23 -18.00
CA GLU A 299 7.31 -19.17 -17.34
C GLU A 299 7.76 -18.71 -15.95
N THR A 300 8.06 -17.41 -15.78
CA THR A 300 8.45 -16.87 -14.46
C THR A 300 7.30 -16.99 -13.47
N ARG A 301 6.06 -16.73 -13.90
CA ARG A 301 4.87 -16.87 -13.05
C ARG A 301 4.61 -18.33 -12.67
N GLU A 302 4.81 -19.27 -13.58
CA GLU A 302 4.72 -20.71 -13.29
C GLU A 302 5.84 -21.17 -12.34
N ALA A 303 7.07 -20.67 -12.50
CA ALA A 303 8.17 -20.95 -11.59
C ALA A 303 7.90 -20.42 -10.18
N ILE A 304 7.31 -19.22 -10.05
CA ILE A 304 6.83 -18.70 -8.76
C ILE A 304 5.85 -19.67 -8.12
N ASP A 305 4.83 -20.13 -8.85
CA ASP A 305 3.84 -21.08 -8.31
C ASP A 305 4.49 -22.40 -7.88
N ARG A 306 5.43 -22.94 -8.67
CA ARG A 306 6.13 -24.19 -8.33
C ARG A 306 7.02 -24.05 -7.11
N CYS A 307 7.81 -22.97 -7.02
CA CYS A 307 8.83 -22.81 -5.99
C CYS A 307 8.28 -22.28 -4.67
N PHE A 308 7.24 -21.44 -4.69
CA PHE A 308 6.72 -20.77 -3.49
C PHE A 308 5.50 -21.44 -2.86
N ARG A 309 5.12 -22.64 -3.33
CA ARG A 309 3.96 -23.39 -2.79
C ARG A 309 4.17 -24.06 -1.43
N TYR A 310 5.42 -24.32 -1.06
CA TYR A 310 5.79 -25.10 0.11
C TYR A 310 5.56 -24.36 1.43
N ASN A 311 5.54 -25.09 2.56
CA ASN A 311 5.20 -24.53 3.87
C ASN A 311 6.42 -24.14 4.70
N THR A 312 7.63 -24.44 4.24
CA THR A 312 8.89 -24.11 4.91
C THR A 312 9.82 -23.33 3.97
N ILE A 313 10.66 -22.47 4.55
CA ILE A 313 11.68 -21.74 3.77
C ILE A 313 12.69 -22.72 3.15
N ASP A 314 13.02 -23.80 3.85
CA ASP A 314 13.97 -24.80 3.39
C ASP A 314 13.49 -25.52 2.12
N GLU A 315 12.22 -25.89 2.05
CA GLU A 315 11.59 -26.47 0.85
C GLU A 315 11.53 -25.47 -0.30
N ILE A 316 11.19 -24.20 -0.04
CA ILE A 316 11.21 -23.14 -1.06
C ILE A 316 12.63 -22.96 -1.62
N MET A 317 13.64 -22.91 -0.75
CA MET A 317 15.03 -22.79 -1.15
C MET A 317 15.50 -24.00 -1.95
N GLN A 318 15.02 -25.20 -1.63
CA GLN A 318 15.30 -26.41 -2.41
C GLN A 318 14.63 -26.35 -3.78
N ALA A 319 13.34 -26.01 -3.84
CA ALA A 319 12.62 -25.89 -5.10
C ALA A 319 13.21 -24.82 -6.03
N LEU A 320 13.73 -23.72 -5.48
CA LEU A 320 14.47 -22.72 -6.27
C LEU A 320 15.81 -23.26 -6.80
N ARG A 321 16.50 -24.13 -6.05
CA ARG A 321 17.72 -24.80 -6.55
C ARG A 321 17.39 -25.77 -7.69
N ASP A 322 16.30 -26.50 -7.55
CA ASP A 322 15.86 -27.50 -8.54
C ASP A 322 15.30 -26.85 -9.82
N GLU A 323 14.73 -25.65 -9.73
CA GLU A 323 14.30 -24.86 -10.89
C GLU A 323 15.48 -24.41 -11.77
N ASP A 324 16.69 -24.29 -11.20
CA ASP A 324 17.97 -24.03 -11.88
C ASP A 324 17.91 -22.99 -13.02
N SER A 325 17.33 -21.82 -12.74
CA SER A 325 17.20 -20.71 -13.69
C SER A 325 17.92 -19.45 -13.20
N GLU A 326 18.19 -18.49 -14.11
CA GLU A 326 18.76 -17.20 -13.72
C GLU A 326 17.84 -16.46 -12.72
N TRP A 327 16.53 -16.53 -12.93
CA TRP A 327 15.55 -15.98 -12.01
C TRP A 327 15.62 -16.65 -10.63
N ALA A 328 15.69 -17.98 -10.57
CA ALA A 328 15.74 -18.70 -9.31
C ALA A 328 17.04 -18.41 -8.54
N ASN A 329 18.18 -18.35 -9.22
CA ASN A 329 19.47 -17.99 -8.63
C ASN A 329 19.48 -16.56 -8.04
N ARG A 330 18.91 -15.58 -8.76
CA ARG A 330 18.74 -14.22 -8.23
C ARG A 330 17.80 -14.17 -7.03
N THR A 331 16.74 -14.99 -7.05
CA THR A 331 15.78 -15.11 -5.96
C THR A 331 16.42 -15.71 -4.71
N ILE A 332 17.22 -16.78 -4.85
CA ILE A 332 18.01 -17.38 -3.75
C ILE A 332 18.92 -16.34 -3.10
N ASN A 333 19.66 -15.57 -3.91
CA ASN A 333 20.54 -14.52 -3.40
C ASN A 333 19.76 -13.42 -2.66
N THR A 334 18.58 -13.08 -3.16
CA THR A 334 17.70 -12.12 -2.52
C THR A 334 17.25 -12.62 -1.14
N LEU A 335 16.72 -13.85 -1.06
CA LEU A 335 16.27 -14.43 0.21
C LEU A 335 17.42 -14.55 1.22
N ARG A 336 18.62 -14.97 0.80
CA ARG A 336 19.80 -15.03 1.68
C ARG A 336 20.24 -13.69 2.26
N SER A 337 19.84 -12.57 1.65
CA SER A 337 20.15 -11.23 2.16
C SER A 337 19.15 -10.73 3.22
N ARG A 338 18.02 -11.42 3.42
CA ARG A 338 16.96 -11.02 4.36
C ARG A 338 17.21 -11.55 5.77
N SER A 339 16.53 -10.98 6.76
CA SER A 339 16.51 -11.55 8.11
C SER A 339 15.91 -12.96 8.09
N PRO A 340 16.63 -13.99 8.59
CA PRO A 340 16.14 -15.36 8.59
C PRO A 340 14.83 -15.55 9.37
N ILE A 341 14.69 -14.89 10.52
CA ILE A 341 13.46 -14.93 11.32
C ILE A 341 12.32 -14.24 10.58
N ALA A 342 12.56 -13.06 10.01
CA ALA A 342 11.55 -12.34 9.24
C ALA A 342 11.00 -13.19 8.08
N LEU A 343 11.87 -13.88 7.34
CA LEU A 343 11.44 -14.78 6.25
C LEU A 343 10.52 -15.90 6.74
N ARG A 344 10.92 -16.59 7.82
CA ARG A 344 10.12 -17.70 8.35
C ARG A 344 8.78 -17.22 8.92
N VAL A 345 8.77 -16.12 9.67
CA VAL A 345 7.53 -15.51 10.17
C VAL A 345 6.62 -15.10 9.02
N THR A 346 7.16 -14.42 8.01
CA THR A 346 6.42 -14.00 6.82
C THR A 346 5.81 -15.19 6.10
N LEU A 347 6.54 -16.29 5.90
CA LEU A 347 5.98 -17.48 5.25
C LEU A 347 4.82 -18.08 6.07
N LEU A 348 4.99 -18.24 7.38
CA LEU A 348 3.93 -18.74 8.26
C LEU A 348 2.71 -17.84 8.23
N GLU A 349 2.91 -16.53 8.30
CA GLU A 349 1.87 -15.52 8.18
C GLU A 349 1.11 -15.62 6.86
N MET A 350 1.79 -15.80 5.72
CA MET A 350 1.12 -15.99 4.43
C MET A 350 0.25 -17.26 4.41
N ARG A 351 0.68 -18.34 5.09
CA ARG A 351 -0.07 -19.60 5.14
C ARG A 351 -1.28 -19.52 6.06
N TYR A 352 -1.12 -18.97 7.26
CA TYR A 352 -2.23 -18.84 8.21
C TYR A 352 -3.20 -17.71 7.81
N GLY A 353 -2.68 -16.59 7.32
CA GLY A 353 -3.43 -15.41 6.90
C GLY A 353 -4.38 -15.64 5.72
N ALA A 354 -4.09 -16.64 4.89
CA ALA A 354 -5.01 -17.11 3.85
C ALA A 354 -6.40 -17.52 4.40
N ALA A 355 -6.45 -18.04 5.64
CA ALA A 355 -7.68 -18.45 6.31
C ALA A 355 -8.28 -17.37 7.23
N TRP A 356 -7.56 -16.28 7.49
CA TRP A 356 -8.00 -15.23 8.40
C TRP A 356 -9.05 -14.31 7.76
N THR A 357 -9.94 -13.80 8.60
CA THR A 357 -10.76 -12.64 8.29
C THR A 357 -9.93 -11.36 8.37
N ILE A 358 -10.42 -10.25 7.81
CA ILE A 358 -9.70 -8.98 7.84
C ILE A 358 -9.44 -8.49 9.27
N ASN A 359 -10.39 -8.63 10.21
CA ASN A 359 -10.15 -8.27 11.61
C ASN A 359 -9.11 -9.19 12.25
N THR A 360 -9.20 -10.50 11.98
CA THR A 360 -8.26 -11.48 12.53
C THR A 360 -6.83 -11.20 12.07
N ALA A 361 -6.65 -10.80 10.81
CA ALA A 361 -5.35 -10.41 10.26
C ALA A 361 -4.71 -9.28 11.07
N PHE A 362 -5.37 -8.13 11.21
CA PHE A 362 -4.82 -7.01 11.98
C PHE A 362 -4.57 -7.35 13.46
N MET A 363 -5.46 -8.12 14.09
CA MET A 363 -5.23 -8.56 15.47
C MET A 363 -3.99 -9.44 15.60
N ARG A 364 -3.79 -10.39 14.67
CA ARG A 364 -2.63 -11.28 14.66
C ARG A 364 -1.34 -10.53 14.35
N GLU A 365 -1.36 -9.67 13.34
CA GLU A 365 -0.25 -8.80 12.98
C GLU A 365 0.15 -7.88 14.13
N PHE A 366 -0.80 -7.34 14.89
CA PHE A 366 -0.49 -6.55 16.08
C PHE A 366 0.32 -7.34 17.12
N HIS A 367 -0.06 -8.58 17.40
CA HIS A 367 0.70 -9.43 18.32
C HIS A 367 2.08 -9.79 17.78
N MET A 368 2.21 -10.04 16.47
CA MET A 368 3.51 -10.24 15.83
C MET A 368 4.38 -8.99 15.95
N ALA A 369 3.86 -7.80 15.60
CA ALA A 369 4.58 -6.52 15.68
C ALA A 369 5.11 -6.24 17.08
N ARG A 370 4.33 -6.52 18.13
CA ARG A 370 4.79 -6.40 19.53
C ARG A 370 6.05 -7.21 19.83
N LYS A 371 6.16 -8.41 19.27
CA LYS A 371 7.33 -9.28 19.46
C LYS A 371 8.53 -8.81 18.66
N PHE A 372 8.31 -8.27 17.46
CA PHE A 372 9.36 -7.64 16.67
C PHE A 372 9.88 -6.33 17.29
N MET A 373 9.04 -5.59 18.01
CA MET A 373 9.46 -4.38 18.73
C MET A 373 10.21 -4.67 20.04
N ASN A 374 10.08 -5.89 20.58
CA ASN A 374 10.88 -6.31 21.72
C ASN A 374 12.33 -6.55 21.27
N HIS A 375 13.18 -5.53 21.39
CA HIS A 375 14.58 -5.57 20.95
C HIS A 375 15.40 -6.71 21.59
N GLY A 376 15.01 -7.14 22.80
CA GLY A 376 15.66 -8.28 23.47
C GLY A 376 15.30 -9.63 22.86
N LEU A 377 14.09 -9.76 22.31
CA LEU A 377 13.63 -10.96 21.59
C LEU A 377 14.06 -10.93 20.12
N HIS A 378 13.94 -9.77 19.46
CA HIS A 378 14.15 -9.59 18.03
C HIS A 378 15.08 -8.41 17.73
N PRO A 379 16.41 -8.64 17.70
CA PRO A 379 17.37 -7.58 17.46
C PRO A 379 17.41 -7.11 15.99
N ASP A 380 16.95 -7.94 15.05
CA ASP A 380 17.08 -7.69 13.60
C ASP A 380 16.34 -6.45 13.13
N PHE A 381 15.22 -6.05 13.76
CA PHE A 381 14.47 -4.87 13.35
C PHE A 381 15.34 -3.59 13.44
N VAL A 382 15.95 -3.35 14.59
CA VAL A 382 16.78 -2.15 14.83
C VAL A 382 18.02 -2.18 13.94
N GLU A 383 18.71 -3.32 13.87
CA GLU A 383 19.89 -3.51 13.00
C GLU A 383 19.54 -3.26 11.53
N GLY A 384 18.46 -3.86 11.04
CA GLY A 384 18.01 -3.75 9.66
C GLY A 384 17.63 -2.33 9.27
N VAL A 385 16.86 -1.64 10.11
CA VAL A 385 16.47 -0.23 9.88
C VAL A 385 17.70 0.66 9.83
N GLU A 386 18.61 0.55 10.80
CA GLU A 386 19.80 1.41 10.85
C GLU A 386 20.72 1.21 9.66
N LYS A 387 20.98 -0.04 9.27
CA LYS A 387 21.84 -0.35 8.12
C LYS A 387 21.23 0.11 6.81
N GLN A 388 19.91 0.00 6.69
CA GLN A 388 19.21 0.44 5.49
C GLN A 388 19.17 1.98 5.36
N LEU A 389 19.08 2.71 6.47
CA LEU A 389 19.04 4.18 6.50
C LEU A 389 20.44 4.82 6.58
N ALA A 390 21.47 4.06 6.96
CA ALA A 390 22.84 4.53 7.04
C ALA A 390 23.37 5.03 5.68
N LYS A 391 24.24 6.03 5.74
CA LYS A 391 24.99 6.48 4.56
C LYS A 391 25.95 5.37 4.11
N PRO A 392 26.13 5.16 2.80
CA PRO A 392 27.15 4.24 2.30
C PRO A 392 28.55 4.62 2.82
N ILE A 393 29.34 3.62 3.19
CA ILE A 393 30.76 3.76 3.54
C ILE A 393 31.56 3.30 2.32
N GLU A 394 32.47 4.14 1.83
CA GLU A 394 33.25 3.88 0.61
C GLU A 394 32.37 3.57 -0.63
N GLY A 395 31.16 4.12 -0.68
CA GLY A 395 30.21 3.90 -1.77
C GLY A 395 29.34 2.65 -1.63
N PHE A 396 29.54 1.84 -0.60
CA PHE A 396 28.77 0.61 -0.38
C PHE A 396 27.91 0.69 0.88
N LYS A 397 26.65 0.22 0.77
CA LYS A 397 25.83 -0.03 1.96
C LYS A 397 26.38 -1.24 2.69
N GLN A 398 26.56 -1.10 4.00
CA GLN A 398 26.97 -2.22 4.84
C GLN A 398 25.78 -3.16 5.04
N PRO A 399 25.94 -4.48 4.85
CA PRO A 399 24.87 -5.41 5.10
C PRO A 399 24.59 -5.49 6.62
N PRO A 400 23.32 -5.69 7.00
CA PRO A 400 22.94 -5.96 8.38
C PRO A 400 23.48 -7.31 8.87
N VAL A 401 23.78 -7.36 10.18
CA VAL A 401 24.24 -8.55 10.89
C VAL A 401 23.06 -9.21 11.60
N TRP A 402 22.38 -10.09 10.86
CA TRP A 402 21.20 -10.81 11.35
C TRP A 402 21.50 -11.79 12.49
N ARG A 403 20.48 -12.04 13.32
CA ARG A 403 20.50 -13.04 14.39
C ARG A 403 19.23 -13.90 14.33
N PRO A 404 19.34 -15.17 13.92
CA PRO A 404 20.56 -15.89 13.52
C PRO A 404 21.15 -15.39 12.20
N ALA A 405 22.39 -15.76 11.90
CA ALA A 405 23.15 -15.16 10.79
C ALA A 405 22.72 -15.66 9.40
N SER A 406 22.05 -16.80 9.34
CA SER A 406 21.66 -17.46 8.08
C SER A 406 20.30 -18.17 8.19
N ILE A 407 19.72 -18.51 7.04
CA ILE A 407 18.48 -19.29 6.94
C ILE A 407 18.66 -20.65 7.62
N GLU A 408 19.82 -21.28 7.41
CA GLU A 408 20.18 -22.59 7.92
C GLU A 408 20.32 -22.63 9.45
N GLU A 409 20.62 -21.51 10.10
CA GLU A 409 20.67 -21.37 11.56
C GLU A 409 19.32 -21.04 12.20
N SER A 410 18.32 -20.67 11.40
CA SER A 410 16.96 -20.39 11.86
C SER A 410 16.07 -21.63 11.76
N THR A 411 15.03 -21.72 12.61
CA THR A 411 14.06 -22.83 12.55
C THR A 411 12.63 -22.31 12.59
N ASP A 412 11.69 -23.09 12.08
CA ASP A 412 10.26 -22.74 12.14
C ASP A 412 9.77 -22.63 13.60
N ALA A 413 10.35 -23.40 14.52
CA ALA A 413 10.07 -23.28 15.94
C ALA A 413 10.48 -21.92 16.54
N MET A 414 11.53 -21.28 16.01
CA MET A 414 11.85 -19.89 16.40
C MET A 414 10.81 -18.90 15.87
N ALA A 415 10.34 -19.09 14.64
CA ALA A 415 9.34 -18.22 14.01
C ALA A 415 7.94 -18.38 14.63
N LEU A 416 7.53 -19.60 15.00
CA LEU A 416 6.24 -19.87 15.63
C LEU A 416 6.04 -19.08 16.92
N LYS A 417 7.12 -18.81 17.67
CA LYS A 417 7.07 -17.94 18.86
C LYS A 417 6.54 -16.55 18.57
N TYR A 418 6.67 -16.05 17.34
CA TYR A 418 6.13 -14.74 16.96
C TYR A 418 4.61 -14.77 16.73
N LEU A 419 4.06 -15.92 16.37
CA LEU A 419 2.62 -16.10 16.09
C LEU A 419 1.81 -16.47 17.35
N GLU A 420 2.49 -16.95 18.40
CA GLU A 420 1.90 -17.21 19.71
C GLU A 420 1.35 -15.92 20.32
N ILE A 421 0.20 -15.99 20.98
CA ILE A 421 -0.38 -14.88 21.76
C ILE A 421 -0.29 -15.29 23.23
N GLU A 422 0.42 -14.52 24.06
CA GLU A 422 0.53 -14.83 25.49
C GLU A 422 -0.82 -14.66 26.21
N ASP A 423 -1.06 -15.49 27.22
CA ASP A 423 -2.22 -15.34 28.10
C ASP A 423 -2.25 -13.94 28.74
N GLY A 424 -3.38 -13.23 28.57
CA GLY A 424 -3.55 -11.87 29.08
C GLY A 424 -2.85 -10.78 28.24
N ALA A 425 -2.29 -11.11 27.08
CA ALA A 425 -1.77 -10.11 26.16
C ALA A 425 -2.87 -9.11 25.76
N PRO A 426 -2.63 -7.78 25.81
CA PRO A 426 -3.62 -6.80 25.37
C PRO A 426 -3.93 -7.02 23.89
N ALA A 427 -5.23 -7.11 23.60
CA ALA A 427 -5.74 -7.21 22.24
C ALA A 427 -5.78 -5.84 21.56
N LEU A 428 -5.68 -5.83 20.24
CA LEU A 428 -5.92 -4.62 19.46
C LEU A 428 -7.41 -4.28 19.48
N ASP A 429 -7.75 -3.15 20.10
CA ASP A 429 -9.12 -2.63 20.10
C ASP A 429 -9.45 -1.99 18.75
N LEU A 430 -9.99 -2.79 17.83
CA LEU A 430 -10.35 -2.35 16.48
C LEU A 430 -11.52 -1.37 16.49
N VAL A 431 -11.51 -0.43 15.55
CA VAL A 431 -12.57 0.56 15.42
C VAL A 431 -13.88 -0.10 15.02
N THR A 432 -14.88 -0.05 15.90
CA THR A 432 -16.24 -0.50 15.59
C THR A 432 -16.99 0.58 14.81
N VAL A 433 -17.36 0.26 13.57
CA VAL A 433 -18.24 1.09 12.73
C VAL A 433 -19.64 0.49 12.65
N HIS A 434 -20.65 1.33 12.41
CA HIS A 434 -22.06 0.93 12.41
C HIS A 434 -22.32 -0.14 11.32
N ARG A 435 -22.80 -1.32 11.72
CA ARG A 435 -22.82 -2.58 10.94
C ARG A 435 -21.41 -3.15 10.76
N GLU A 436 -20.96 -3.90 11.75
CA GLU A 436 -19.69 -4.63 11.68
C GLU A 436 -19.72 -5.65 10.54
N THR A 437 -18.88 -5.45 9.54
CA THR A 437 -18.65 -6.43 8.47
C THR A 437 -17.20 -6.87 8.53
N ASP A 438 -16.93 -7.88 9.36
CA ASP A 438 -15.73 -8.70 9.17
C ASP A 438 -15.93 -9.58 7.93
N PHE A 439 -14.87 -9.85 7.17
CA PHE A 439 -14.97 -10.61 5.93
C PHE A 439 -13.73 -11.46 5.67
N SER A 440 -13.94 -12.61 5.02
CA SER A 440 -12.87 -13.52 4.60
C SER A 440 -12.36 -13.23 3.18
N ASN A 441 -13.02 -12.37 2.40
CA ASN A 441 -12.56 -11.93 1.08
C ASN A 441 -13.04 -10.50 0.83
N TYR A 442 -12.29 -9.74 0.04
CA TYR A 442 -12.69 -8.37 -0.31
C TYR A 442 -14.02 -8.38 -1.07
N PRO A 443 -15.07 -7.71 -0.56
CA PRO A 443 -16.37 -7.66 -1.23
C PRO A 443 -16.32 -6.92 -2.57
N HIS A 444 -15.30 -6.06 -2.76
CA HIS A 444 -15.08 -5.23 -3.93
C HIS A 444 -13.93 -5.72 -4.83
N ALA A 445 -13.55 -7.00 -4.75
CA ALA A 445 -12.47 -7.57 -5.57
C ALA A 445 -12.72 -7.44 -7.09
N TRP A 446 -13.99 -7.37 -7.50
CA TRP A 446 -14.45 -7.23 -8.89
C TRP A 446 -13.98 -5.94 -9.58
N LEU A 447 -13.55 -4.92 -8.82
CA LEU A 447 -13.04 -3.64 -9.35
C LEU A 447 -11.69 -3.79 -10.07
N GLY A 448 -10.92 -4.83 -9.75
CA GLY A 448 -9.62 -5.11 -10.37
C GLY A 448 -9.73 -5.94 -11.65
N LEU A 449 -8.58 -6.39 -12.16
CA LEU A 449 -8.53 -7.39 -13.23
C LEU A 449 -9.08 -8.75 -12.73
N PRO A 450 -9.59 -9.62 -13.62
CA PRO A 450 -10.07 -10.94 -13.23
C PRO A 450 -8.93 -11.78 -12.64
N SER A 451 -9.17 -12.35 -11.46
CA SER A 451 -8.26 -13.32 -10.83
C SER A 451 -8.35 -14.69 -11.50
N GLU A 452 -7.35 -15.53 -11.26
CA GLU A 452 -7.36 -16.93 -11.69
C GLU A 452 -8.60 -17.67 -11.17
N ASP A 453 -8.98 -17.45 -9.92
CA ASP A 453 -10.19 -18.04 -9.32
C ASP A 453 -11.48 -17.55 -9.98
N ALA A 454 -11.55 -16.26 -10.35
CA ALA A 454 -12.70 -15.72 -11.05
C ALA A 454 -12.84 -16.35 -12.45
N VAL A 455 -11.73 -16.48 -13.19
CA VAL A 455 -11.70 -17.17 -14.49
C VAL A 455 -12.11 -18.63 -14.35
N LYS A 456 -11.58 -19.32 -13.33
CA LYS A 456 -11.92 -20.73 -13.04
C LYS A 456 -13.39 -20.92 -12.69
N LEU A 457 -13.97 -20.00 -11.92
CA LEU A 457 -15.39 -20.00 -11.61
C LEU A 457 -16.24 -19.78 -12.87
N MET A 458 -15.84 -18.84 -13.73
CA MET A 458 -16.52 -18.55 -14.99
C MET A 458 -16.38 -19.67 -16.02
N LEU A 459 -15.32 -20.47 -15.99
CA LEU A 459 -15.22 -21.68 -16.81
C LEU A 459 -16.35 -22.66 -16.46
N GLY A 460 -16.63 -22.84 -15.16
CA GLY A 460 -17.71 -23.69 -14.66
C GLY A 460 -17.34 -25.18 -14.65
N LYS A 461 -17.76 -25.92 -13.62
CA LYS A 461 -17.46 -27.36 -13.52
C LYS A 461 -18.28 -28.13 -14.56
N GLY A 462 -17.61 -28.72 -15.56
CA GLY A 462 -18.25 -29.58 -16.57
C GLY A 462 -18.99 -28.82 -17.68
N GLU A 463 -18.89 -27.49 -17.72
CA GLU A 463 -19.43 -26.71 -18.82
C GLU A 463 -18.50 -26.80 -20.04
N ARG A 464 -19.07 -27.10 -21.20
CA ARG A 464 -18.33 -27.16 -22.46
C ARG A 464 -18.24 -25.76 -23.05
N LYS A 465 -17.05 -25.14 -22.98
CA LYS A 465 -16.73 -23.86 -23.59
C LYS A 465 -15.46 -23.99 -24.41
N THR A 466 -15.39 -23.27 -25.52
CA THR A 466 -14.13 -22.99 -26.23
C THR A 466 -13.37 -21.85 -25.55
N ALA A 467 -12.08 -21.69 -25.85
CA ALA A 467 -11.30 -20.56 -25.33
C ALA A 467 -11.93 -19.20 -25.68
N GLY A 468 -12.39 -19.04 -26.93
CA GLY A 468 -13.00 -17.79 -27.40
C GLY A 468 -14.34 -17.48 -26.73
N GLU A 469 -15.16 -18.49 -26.42
CA GLU A 469 -16.40 -18.29 -25.68
C GLU A 469 -16.15 -17.84 -24.24
N LEU A 470 -15.17 -18.46 -23.56
CA LEU A 470 -14.78 -18.09 -22.21
C LEU A 470 -14.20 -16.68 -22.17
N GLU A 471 -13.27 -16.35 -23.08
CA GLU A 471 -12.67 -15.02 -23.19
C GLU A 471 -13.76 -13.95 -23.40
N LYS A 472 -14.67 -14.17 -24.35
CA LYS A 472 -15.77 -13.25 -24.64
C LYS A 472 -16.70 -13.06 -23.43
N ALA A 473 -16.98 -14.12 -22.68
CA ALA A 473 -17.81 -14.04 -21.48
C ALA A 473 -17.13 -13.19 -20.39
N ILE A 474 -15.82 -13.38 -20.18
CA ILE A 474 -15.07 -12.64 -19.17
C ILE A 474 -14.92 -11.16 -19.58
N LEU A 475 -14.58 -10.88 -20.83
CA LEU A 475 -14.51 -9.49 -21.34
C LEU A 475 -15.82 -8.74 -21.12
N LYS A 476 -16.95 -9.39 -21.41
CA LYS A 476 -18.27 -8.81 -21.14
C LYS A 476 -18.52 -8.58 -19.66
N GLN A 477 -18.13 -9.51 -18.79
CA GLN A 477 -18.31 -9.39 -17.34
C GLN A 477 -17.49 -8.24 -16.73
N TRP A 478 -16.35 -7.92 -17.34
CA TRP A 478 -15.47 -6.80 -16.95
C TRP A 478 -15.66 -5.54 -17.82
N ASP A 479 -16.74 -5.44 -18.59
CA ASP A 479 -17.06 -4.29 -19.45
C ASP A 479 -15.88 -3.84 -20.34
N ASP A 480 -15.18 -4.82 -20.94
CA ASP A 480 -14.00 -4.60 -21.78
C ASP A 480 -12.89 -3.76 -21.10
N LYS A 481 -12.81 -3.82 -19.75
CA LYS A 481 -11.78 -3.13 -18.95
C LYS A 481 -10.38 -3.33 -19.53
N LEU A 482 -9.67 -2.22 -19.64
CA LEU A 482 -8.31 -2.16 -20.18
C LEU A 482 -7.38 -3.14 -19.42
N GLY A 483 -6.62 -3.99 -20.10
CA GLY A 483 -5.72 -4.96 -19.45
C GLY A 483 -6.31 -6.35 -19.21
N VAL A 484 -7.63 -6.52 -19.34
CA VAL A 484 -8.27 -7.84 -19.19
C VAL A 484 -7.77 -8.82 -20.24
N LYS A 485 -7.62 -8.39 -21.50
CA LYS A 485 -7.12 -9.26 -22.58
C LYS A 485 -5.71 -9.76 -22.31
N GLU A 486 -4.83 -8.88 -21.88
CA GLU A 486 -3.44 -9.19 -21.53
C GLU A 486 -3.37 -10.16 -20.35
N LYS A 487 -4.20 -9.94 -19.33
CA LYS A 487 -4.31 -10.84 -18.17
C LYS A 487 -4.84 -12.21 -18.57
N LEU A 488 -5.88 -12.28 -19.39
CA LEU A 488 -6.46 -13.53 -19.87
C LEU A 488 -5.50 -14.32 -20.74
N LYS A 489 -4.73 -13.64 -21.61
CA LYS A 489 -3.69 -14.29 -22.40
C LYS A 489 -2.70 -15.05 -21.52
N ASP A 490 -2.23 -14.44 -20.45
CA ASP A 490 -1.33 -15.08 -19.49
C ASP A 490 -2.00 -16.24 -18.73
N ILE A 491 -3.21 -16.03 -18.19
CA ILE A 491 -3.96 -17.09 -17.48
C ILE A 491 -4.22 -18.28 -18.40
N PHE A 492 -4.65 -18.04 -19.65
CA PHE A 492 -4.99 -19.10 -20.59
C PHE A 492 -3.74 -19.91 -20.95
N GLN A 493 -2.62 -19.24 -21.21
CA GLN A 493 -1.35 -19.92 -21.47
C GLN A 493 -0.95 -20.85 -20.31
N ARG A 494 -1.04 -20.36 -19.07
CA ARG A 494 -0.54 -21.08 -17.88
C ARG A 494 -1.52 -22.11 -17.34
N LYS A 495 -2.81 -21.79 -17.26
CA LYS A 495 -3.81 -22.54 -16.49
C LYS A 495 -4.89 -23.20 -17.35
N ILE A 496 -4.97 -22.92 -18.65
CA ILE A 496 -5.98 -23.54 -19.52
C ILE A 496 -5.35 -24.56 -20.47
N LYS A 497 -5.99 -25.71 -20.63
CA LYS A 497 -5.66 -26.73 -21.65
C LYS A 497 -6.83 -26.90 -22.59
N GLU A 498 -6.56 -26.94 -23.88
CA GLU A 498 -7.56 -27.23 -24.91
C GLU A 498 -7.55 -28.73 -25.26
N GLY A 499 -8.72 -29.35 -25.21
CA GLY A 499 -8.95 -30.71 -25.66
C GLY A 499 -8.98 -30.83 -27.18
N ALA A 500 -8.94 -32.06 -27.69
CA ALA A 500 -9.00 -32.31 -29.14
C ALA A 500 -10.35 -31.86 -29.77
N ASP A 501 -11.39 -31.70 -28.96
CA ASP A 501 -12.70 -31.19 -29.34
C ASP A 501 -12.82 -29.67 -29.24
N GLY A 502 -11.71 -28.96 -28.98
CA GLY A 502 -11.66 -27.50 -28.82
C GLY A 502 -12.24 -26.98 -27.50
N ILE A 503 -12.62 -27.88 -26.59
CA ILE A 503 -13.14 -27.52 -25.27
C ILE A 503 -11.99 -27.27 -24.32
N VAL A 504 -12.08 -26.18 -23.57
CA VAL A 504 -11.07 -25.81 -22.58
C VAL A 504 -11.36 -26.37 -21.20
N GLU A 505 -10.31 -26.79 -20.52
CA GLU A 505 -10.34 -27.26 -19.14
C GLU A 505 -9.25 -26.55 -18.32
N TRP A 506 -9.49 -26.43 -17.01
CA TRP A 506 -8.47 -25.95 -16.09
C TRP A 506 -7.38 -27.02 -15.94
N LYS A 507 -6.11 -26.66 -16.11
CA LYS A 507 -4.97 -27.56 -15.88
C LYS A 507 -4.97 -27.98 -14.41
N VAL A 508 -5.06 -29.28 -14.17
CA VAL A 508 -4.89 -29.84 -12.82
C VAL A 508 -3.42 -29.69 -12.45
N GLU A 509 -3.14 -29.03 -11.34
CA GLU A 509 -1.77 -28.85 -10.84
C GLU A 509 -1.18 -30.21 -10.44
N ALA A 510 0.09 -30.43 -10.81
CA ALA A 510 0.82 -31.67 -10.56
C ALA A 510 1.54 -31.69 -9.20
#